data_AF-A0A950XFC2-F1
#
_entry.id   AF-A0A950XFC2-F1
#
_cell.length_a   1.000
_cell.length_b   1.000
_cell.length_c   1.000
_cell.angle_alpha   90.00
_cell.angle_beta   90.00
_cell.angle_gamma   90.00
#
_symmetry.space_group_name_H-M   'P 1'
#
loop_
_entity.id
_entity.type
_entity.pdbx_description
1 polymer ?
#
loop_
_entity_poly.entity_id
_entity_poly.type
_entity_poly.pdbx_seq_one_letter_code
_entity_poly.pdbx_strand_id
1 'polypeptide(L)'
;MQEDKRSGRSYSDADAAADLAAYLALKRVVSIWSLVSVAVVALLVVRWLPFPALALATGGLCGVLNAQLTGSSGEWLLKNRSVGLFVLSSFLRIGVFGIVPVAFAVHGPWWSMAWYFAGFFLPLALFAVGAVRAFERK
;
A
#
# COMPACT_ATOMS: atom_id res chain seq x y z
N MET A 1 9.96 33.78 -31.46
CA MET A 1 8.78 33.51 -30.61
C MET A 1 8.22 32.18 -31.06
N GLN A 2 8.49 31.12 -30.31
CA GLN A 2 8.07 29.75 -30.62
C GLN A 2 6.85 29.47 -29.76
N GLU A 3 5.67 29.39 -30.37
CA GLU A 3 4.43 29.04 -29.69
C GLU A 3 4.53 27.59 -29.19
N ASP A 4 4.59 27.43 -27.87
CA ASP A 4 4.47 26.15 -27.19
C ASP A 4 3.03 25.64 -27.36
N LYS A 5 2.78 24.91 -28.45
CA LYS A 5 1.58 24.08 -28.64
C LYS A 5 1.64 22.88 -27.67
N ARG A 6 1.61 23.12 -26.37
CA ARG A 6 1.12 22.12 -25.42
C ARG A 6 -0.38 22.02 -25.63
N SER A 7 -0.76 20.99 -26.37
CA SER A 7 -2.13 20.51 -26.53
C SER A 7 -2.83 20.51 -25.17
N GLY A 8 -3.61 21.56 -24.90
CA GLY A 8 -4.51 21.64 -23.77
C GLY A 8 -5.64 20.64 -23.95
N ARG A 9 -5.41 19.37 -23.59
CA ARG A 9 -6.52 18.55 -23.12
C ARG A 9 -7.00 19.23 -21.85
N SER A 10 -8.11 19.97 -21.95
CA SER A 10 -8.86 20.40 -20.78
C SER A 10 -9.27 19.12 -20.06
N TYR A 11 -8.56 18.80 -18.98
CA TYR A 11 -8.89 17.66 -18.14
C TYR A 11 -10.26 17.94 -17.55
N SER A 12 -11.28 17.28 -18.09
CA SER A 12 -12.66 17.57 -17.71
C SER A 12 -12.95 17.01 -16.33
N ASP A 13 -13.93 17.59 -15.63
CA ASP A 13 -14.40 17.03 -14.36
C ASP A 13 -14.88 15.57 -14.51
N ALA A 14 -15.34 15.19 -15.71
CA ALA A 14 -15.70 13.82 -16.03
C ALA A 14 -14.48 12.89 -16.12
N ASP A 15 -13.37 13.35 -16.71
CA ASP A 15 -12.10 12.61 -16.74
C ASP A 15 -11.53 12.43 -15.33
N ALA A 16 -11.62 13.49 -14.51
CA ALA A 16 -11.24 13.48 -13.10
C ALA A 16 -12.05 12.45 -12.28
N ALA A 17 -13.37 12.43 -12.46
CA ALA A 17 -14.25 11.48 -11.80
C ALA A 17 -13.97 10.03 -12.24
N ALA A 18 -13.69 9.81 -13.52
CA ALA A 18 -13.37 8.49 -14.06
C ALA A 18 -12.03 7.97 -13.51
N ASP A 19 -11.00 8.82 -13.43
CA ASP A 19 -9.70 8.45 -12.85
C ASP A 19 -9.79 8.15 -11.36
N LEU A 20 -10.58 8.93 -10.61
CA LEU A 20 -10.83 8.67 -9.20
C LEU A 20 -11.54 7.33 -8.99
N ALA A 21 -12.55 7.02 -9.79
CA ALA A 21 -13.25 5.75 -9.74
C ALA A 21 -12.31 4.56 -10.05
N ALA A 22 -11.46 4.71 -11.07
CA ALA A 22 -10.45 3.70 -11.42
C ALA A 22 -9.43 3.51 -10.29
N TYR A 23 -8.96 4.59 -9.67
CA TYR A 23 -8.06 4.55 -8.51
C TYR A 23 -8.67 3.82 -7.33
N LEU A 24 -9.92 4.13 -6.96
CA LEU A 24 -10.62 3.49 -5.83
C LEU A 24 -10.88 2.00 -6.10
N ALA A 25 -11.29 1.66 -7.32
CA ALA A 25 -11.47 0.27 -7.73
C ALA A 25 -10.15 -0.51 -7.63
N LEU A 26 -9.06 0.05 -8.18
CA LEU A 26 -7.73 -0.56 -8.10
C LEU A 26 -7.26 -0.72 -6.65
N LYS A 27 -7.42 0.30 -5.81
CA LYS A 27 -7.07 0.26 -4.38
C LYS A 27 -7.80 -0.88 -3.67
N ARG A 28 -9.10 -1.06 -3.92
CA ARG A 28 -9.91 -2.13 -3.31
C ARG A 28 -9.48 -3.51 -3.80
N VAL A 29 -9.34 -3.68 -5.12
CA VAL A 29 -8.92 -4.92 -5.76
C VAL A 29 -7.54 -5.34 -5.24
N VAL A 30 -6.56 -4.44 -5.24
CA VAL A 30 -5.21 -4.70 -4.74
C VAL A 30 -5.21 -5.07 -3.26
N SER A 31 -6.00 -4.38 -2.43
CA SER A 31 -6.10 -4.70 -1.01
C SER A 31 -6.61 -6.13 -0.80
N ILE A 32 -7.67 -6.52 -1.51
CA ILE A 32 -8.24 -7.87 -1.44
C ILE A 32 -7.23 -8.91 -1.93
N TRP A 33 -6.64 -8.71 -3.11
CA TRP A 33 -5.67 -9.64 -3.69
C TRP A 33 -4.42 -9.78 -2.83
N SER A 34 -3.96 -8.71 -2.18
CA SER A 34 -2.83 -8.76 -1.26
C SER A 34 -3.14 -9.66 -0.06
N LEU A 35 -4.31 -9.48 0.56
CA LEU A 35 -4.73 -10.31 1.70
C LEU A 35 -4.92 -11.78 1.29
N VAL A 36 -5.56 -12.02 0.14
CA VAL A 36 -5.76 -13.38 -0.38
C VAL A 36 -4.42 -14.04 -0.69
N SER A 37 -3.51 -13.35 -1.36
CA SER A 37 -2.19 -13.90 -1.71
C SER A 37 -1.39 -14.23 -0.47
N VAL A 38 -1.36 -13.32 0.51
CA VAL A 38 -0.69 -13.52 1.80
C VAL A 38 -1.30 -14.69 2.55
N ALA A 39 -2.63 -14.79 2.61
CA ALA A 39 -3.32 -15.89 3.28
C ALA A 39 -3.02 -17.24 2.63
N VAL A 40 -3.06 -17.33 1.31
CA VAL A 40 -2.74 -18.56 0.57
C VAL A 40 -1.29 -18.98 0.83
N VAL A 41 -0.33 -18.05 0.69
CA VAL A 41 1.09 -18.37 0.93
C VAL A 41 1.32 -18.77 2.38
N ALA A 42 0.75 -18.04 3.34
CA ALA A 42 0.86 -18.36 4.75
C ALA A 42 0.29 -19.76 5.06
N LEU A 43 -0.87 -20.13 4.52
CA LEU A 43 -1.47 -21.45 4.71
C LEU A 43 -0.62 -22.58 4.12
N LEU A 44 0.04 -22.35 2.98
CA LEU A 44 0.92 -23.35 2.37
C LEU A 44 2.17 -23.60 3.23
N VAL A 45 2.73 -22.55 3.83
CA VAL A 45 3.99 -22.65 4.59
C VAL A 45 3.81 -22.88 6.09
N VAL A 46 2.61 -22.66 6.66
CA VAL A 46 2.37 -22.71 8.12
C VAL A 46 2.75 -24.04 8.75
N ARG A 47 2.57 -25.14 8.01
CA ARG A 47 2.86 -26.50 8.51
C ARG A 47 4.36 -26.70 8.80
N TRP A 48 5.23 -25.99 8.08
CA TRP A 48 6.68 -26.14 8.10
C TRP A 48 7.33 -24.96 8.84
N LEU A 49 6.78 -23.77 8.66
CA LEU A 49 7.33 -22.48 9.10
C LEU A 49 6.22 -21.63 9.75
N PRO A 50 5.73 -21.99 10.95
CA PRO A 50 4.59 -21.31 11.56
C PRO A 50 4.89 -19.85 11.93
N PHE A 51 6.09 -19.55 12.42
CA PHE A 51 6.51 -18.18 12.77
C PHE A 51 6.63 -17.26 11.55
N PRO A 52 7.34 -17.63 10.47
CA PRO A 52 7.37 -16.86 9.22
C PRO A 52 6.00 -16.71 8.55
N ALA A 53 5.16 -17.75 8.58
CA ALA A 53 3.80 -17.68 8.07
C ALA A 53 2.96 -16.63 8.81
N LEU A 54 3.08 -16.59 10.15
CA LEU A 54 2.42 -15.57 10.98
C LEU A 54 2.99 -14.17 10.72
N ALA A 55 4.31 -14.05 10.55
CA ALA A 55 4.97 -12.79 10.22
C ALA A 55 4.49 -12.25 8.86
N LEU A 56 4.36 -13.11 7.85
CA LEU A 56 3.82 -12.76 6.53
C LEU A 56 2.37 -12.31 6.61
N ALA A 57 1.52 -13.05 7.34
CA ALA A 57 0.11 -12.71 7.53
C ALA A 57 -0.05 -11.35 8.21
N THR A 58 0.69 -11.13 9.31
CA THR A 58 0.70 -9.86 10.03
C THR A 58 1.24 -8.73 9.16
N GLY A 59 2.33 -8.98 8.43
CA GLY A 59 2.91 -8.05 7.48
C GLY A 59 1.91 -7.62 6.42
N GLY A 60 1.22 -8.57 5.78
CA GLY A 60 0.17 -8.29 4.78
C GLY A 60 -0.96 -7.43 5.33
N LEU A 61 -1.44 -7.75 6.53
CA LEU A 61 -2.48 -6.95 7.20
C LEU A 61 -2.00 -5.53 7.50
N CYS A 62 -0.82 -5.38 8.09
CA CYS A 62 -0.19 -4.10 8.38
C CYS A 62 0.05 -3.28 7.11
N GLY A 63 0.47 -3.92 6.01
CA GLY A 63 0.69 -3.29 4.71
C GLY A 63 -0.59 -2.71 4.14
N VAL A 64 -1.70 -3.46 4.17
CA VAL A 64 -3.00 -2.99 3.69
C VAL A 64 -3.53 -1.85 4.55
N LEU A 65 -3.47 -1.97 5.88
CA LEU A 65 -3.87 -0.90 6.80
C LEU A 65 -3.02 0.36 6.58
N ASN A 66 -1.70 0.21 6.44
CA ASN A 66 -0.81 1.32 6.17
C ASN A 66 -1.13 2.00 4.83
N ALA A 67 -1.41 1.23 3.78
CA ALA A 67 -1.81 1.77 2.48
C ALA A 67 -3.13 2.55 2.56
N GLN A 68 -4.12 2.05 3.30
CA GLN A 68 -5.39 2.74 3.52
C GLN A 68 -5.19 4.05 4.28
N LEU A 69 -4.48 4.02 5.41
CA LEU A 69 -4.17 5.21 6.20
C LEU A 69 -3.35 6.23 5.41
N THR A 70 -2.43 5.78 4.55
CA THR A 70 -1.67 6.66 3.66
C THR A 70 -2.57 7.38 2.67
N GLY A 71 -3.50 6.65 2.04
CA GLY A 71 -4.48 7.24 1.13
C GLY A 71 -5.35 8.27 1.84
N SER A 72 -5.94 7.91 3.00
CA SER A 72 -6.80 8.82 3.75
C SER A 72 -6.05 10.06 4.25
N SER A 73 -4.82 9.92 4.73
CA SER A 73 -3.98 11.06 5.14
C SER A 73 -3.61 11.96 3.95
N GLY A 74 -3.42 11.39 2.75
CA GLY A 74 -3.17 12.16 1.53
C GLY A 74 -4.39 12.96 1.09
N GLU A 75 -5.58 12.35 1.11
CA GLU A 75 -6.85 13.04 0.85
C GLU A 75 -7.08 14.19 1.85
N TRP A 76 -6.76 13.96 3.13
CA TRP A 76 -6.87 14.97 4.17
C TRP A 76 -5.85 16.11 4.00
N LEU A 77 -4.62 15.80 3.58
CA LEU A 77 -3.60 16.80 3.25
C LEU A 77 -4.06 17.70 2.09
N LEU A 78 -4.63 17.12 1.04
CA LEU A 78 -5.16 17.87 -0.11
C LEU A 78 -6.31 18.78 0.31
N LYS A 79 -7.18 18.31 1.22
CA LYS A 79 -8.34 19.07 1.68
C LYS A 79 -7.99 20.18 2.67
N ASN A 80 -7.11 19.92 3.63
CA ASN A 80 -6.85 20.82 4.76
C ASN A 80 -5.48 21.54 4.69
N ARG A 81 -4.64 21.21 3.70
CA ARG A 81 -3.26 21.72 3.53
C ARG A 81 -2.36 21.62 4.77
N SER A 82 -2.66 20.72 5.71
CA SER A 82 -1.89 20.59 6.95
C SER A 82 -0.76 19.56 6.82
N VAL A 83 0.43 20.01 6.44
CA VAL A 83 1.62 19.15 6.29
C VAL A 83 2.03 18.51 7.63
N GLY A 84 1.92 19.23 8.75
CA GLY A 84 2.32 18.73 10.06
C GLY A 84 1.57 17.49 10.52
N LEU A 85 0.24 17.44 10.32
CA LEU A 85 -0.58 16.28 10.68
C LEU A 85 -0.27 15.06 9.79
N PHE A 86 0.06 15.28 8.52
CA PHE A 86 0.51 14.21 7.62
C PHE A 86 1.86 13.62 8.05
N VAL A 87 2.82 14.48 8.42
CA VAL A 87 4.13 14.06 8.91
C VAL A 87 3.99 13.29 10.23
N LEU A 88 3.21 13.83 11.18
CA LEU A 88 2.94 13.15 12.46
C LEU A 88 2.26 11.79 12.25
N SER A 89 1.26 11.73 11.37
CA SER A 89 0.61 10.47 10.98
C SER A 89 1.61 9.48 10.38
N SER A 90 2.59 9.95 9.61
CA SER A 90 3.62 9.10 9.00
C SER A 90 4.56 8.52 10.06
N PHE A 91 5.03 9.34 11.00
CA PHE A 91 5.85 8.87 12.13
C PHE A 91 5.08 7.88 13.02
N LEU A 92 3.82 8.15 13.32
CA LEU A 92 2.99 7.23 14.10
C LEU A 92 2.85 5.88 13.41
N ARG A 93 2.65 5.87 12.08
CA ARG A 93 2.58 4.63 11.29
C ARG A 93 3.91 3.88 11.26
N ILE A 94 5.03 4.58 11.08
CA ILE A 94 6.37 3.96 11.16
C ILE A 94 6.61 3.36 12.54
N GLY A 95 6.23 4.06 13.61
CA GLY A 95 6.36 3.54 14.98
C GLY A 95 5.50 2.30 15.22
N VAL A 96 4.20 2.38 14.91
CA VAL A 96 3.24 1.30 15.14
C VAL A 96 3.56 0.08 14.27
N PHE A 97 3.78 0.25 12.98
CA PHE A 97 4.07 -0.87 12.07
C PHE A 97 5.53 -1.32 12.10
N GLY A 98 6.46 -0.49 12.56
CA GLY A 98 7.89 -0.80 12.69
C GLY A 98 8.23 -1.59 13.95
N ILE A 99 7.43 -1.49 15.02
CA ILE A 99 7.61 -2.32 16.23
C ILE A 99 7.26 -3.78 15.99
N VAL A 100 6.28 -4.06 15.12
CA VAL A 100 5.83 -5.43 14.83
C VAL A 100 6.95 -6.36 14.32
N PRO A 101 7.76 -6.01 13.30
CA PRO A 101 8.86 -6.87 12.86
C PRO A 101 9.92 -7.04 13.95
N VAL A 102 10.15 -6.03 14.79
CA VAL A 102 11.07 -6.11 15.94
C VAL A 102 10.60 -7.18 16.93
N ALA A 103 9.31 -7.23 17.25
CA ALA A 103 8.75 -8.28 18.09
C ALA A 103 8.98 -9.68 17.50
N PHE A 104 8.82 -9.85 16.18
CA PHE A 104 9.11 -11.11 15.51
C PHE A 104 10.60 -11.49 15.52
N ALA A 105 11.51 -10.52 15.44
CA ALA A 105 12.95 -10.80 15.57
C ALA A 105 13.38 -11.17 16.99
N VAL A 106 12.69 -10.62 18.00
CA VAL A 106 12.98 -10.92 19.42
C VAL A 106 12.47 -12.29 19.82
N HIS A 107 11.27 -12.68 19.36
CA HIS A 107 10.62 -13.93 19.78
C HIS A 107 10.83 -15.10 18.81
N GLY A 108 11.23 -14.84 17.58
CA GLY A 108 11.35 -15.85 16.54
C GLY A 108 12.69 -15.82 15.82
N PRO A 109 12.85 -16.62 14.76
CA PRO A 109 14.01 -16.55 13.90
C PRO A 109 14.15 -15.14 13.33
N TRP A 110 15.36 -14.56 13.40
CA TRP A 110 15.62 -13.19 12.94
C TRP A 110 15.18 -12.94 11.49
N TRP A 111 15.23 -13.97 10.64
CA TRP A 111 14.81 -13.91 9.23
C TRP A 111 13.29 -13.85 9.03
N SER A 112 12.47 -14.06 10.08
CA SER A 112 11.01 -13.89 10.02
C SER A 112 10.62 -12.43 9.74
N MET A 113 11.48 -11.46 10.07
CA MET A 113 11.33 -10.07 9.65
C MET A 113 11.21 -9.92 8.14
N ALA A 114 11.98 -10.69 7.37
CA ALA A 114 11.94 -10.61 5.90
C ALA A 114 10.55 -11.01 5.37
N TRP A 115 9.91 -12.00 6.00
CA TRP A 115 8.55 -12.42 5.67
C TRP A 115 7.52 -11.36 6.04
N TYR A 116 7.70 -10.70 7.19
CA TYR A 116 6.89 -9.55 7.56
C TYR A 116 7.00 -8.43 6.51
N PHE A 117 8.23 -8.04 6.13
CA PHE A 117 8.43 -6.98 5.14
C PHE A 117 7.88 -7.36 3.77
N ALA A 118 8.04 -8.62 3.34
CA ALA A 118 7.46 -9.13 2.11
C ALA A 118 5.94 -8.95 2.10
N GLY A 119 5.24 -9.32 3.19
CA GLY A 119 3.81 -9.09 3.32
C GLY A 119 3.44 -7.61 3.36
N PHE A 120 4.19 -6.81 4.13
CA PHE A 120 3.95 -5.38 4.32
C PHE A 120 4.03 -4.56 3.02
N PHE A 121 5.02 -4.86 2.18
CA PHE A 121 5.21 -4.15 0.92
C PHE A 121 4.43 -4.73 -0.26
N LEU A 122 3.85 -5.93 -0.12
CA LEU A 122 3.06 -6.56 -1.19
C LEU A 122 1.93 -5.68 -1.75
N PRO A 123 1.05 -5.05 -0.94
CA PRO A 123 0.00 -4.18 -1.48
C PRO A 123 0.55 -2.99 -2.24
N LEU A 124 1.71 -2.44 -1.85
CA LEU A 124 2.36 -1.36 -2.56
C LEU A 124 2.89 -1.85 -3.93
N ALA A 125 3.53 -3.01 -3.96
CA ALA A 125 4.05 -3.60 -5.20
C ALA A 125 2.92 -3.91 -6.19
N LEU A 126 1.84 -4.55 -5.72
CA LEU A 126 0.67 -4.86 -6.55
C LEU A 126 -0.03 -3.59 -7.03
N PHE A 127 -0.11 -2.56 -6.19
CA PHE A 127 -0.67 -1.26 -6.58
C PHE A 127 0.16 -0.58 -7.66
N ALA A 128 1.50 -0.55 -7.52
CA ALA A 128 2.40 0.04 -8.50
C ALA A 128 2.27 -0.65 -9.86
N VAL A 129 2.29 -1.98 -9.90
CA VAL A 129 2.12 -2.76 -11.13
C VAL A 129 0.73 -2.54 -11.75
N GLY A 130 -0.32 -2.51 -10.92
CA GLY A 130 -1.68 -2.24 -11.37
C GLY A 130 -1.86 -0.83 -11.94
N ALA A 131 -1.25 0.16 -11.30
CA ALA A 131 -1.31 1.56 -11.73
C ALA A 131 -0.60 1.76 -13.07
N VAL A 132 0.61 1.22 -13.23
CA VAL A 132 1.35 1.26 -14.50
C VAL A 132 0.48 0.70 -15.62
N ARG A 133 -0.12 -0.48 -15.44
CA ARG A 133 -0.98 -1.10 -16.46
C ARG A 133 -2.27 -0.33 -16.75
N ALA A 134 -2.87 0.30 -15.73
CA ALA A 134 -4.12 1.05 -15.87
C ALA A 134 -3.91 2.41 -16.55
N PHE A 135 -2.78 3.07 -16.28
CA PHE A 135 -2.51 4.42 -16.75
C PHE A 135 -1.57 4.50 -17.98
N GLU A 136 -0.78 3.46 -18.30
CA GLU A 136 -0.06 3.37 -19.59
C GLU A 136 -0.98 3.03 -20.77
N ARG A 137 -2.20 2.52 -20.50
CA ARG A 137 -3.18 2.18 -21.55
C ARG A 137 -4.07 3.36 -21.97
N LYS A 138 -3.88 4.55 -21.39
CA LYS A 138 -4.57 5.80 -21.76
C LYS A 138 -3.65 6.71 -22.56
#